data_AF-A0A2T4YWG7-F1
#
_entry.id   AF-A0A2T4YWG7-F1
#
_cell.length_a   1.000
_cell.length_b   1.000
_cell.length_c   1.000
_cell.angle_alpha   90.00
_cell.angle_beta   90.00
_cell.angle_gamma   90.00
#
_symmetry.space_group_name_H-M   'P 1'
#
loop_
_entity.id
_entity.type
_entity.pdbx_description
1 polymer ?
#
loop_
_entity_poly.entity_id
_entity_poly.type
_entity_poly.pdbx_seq_one_letter_code
_entity_poly.pdbx_strand_id
1 'polypeptide(L)' 'MPPKLTISLLRSEGVRGAWVHCMNMRCRNYAYITWERMRVRGTEEVRELEIRGRLKCSVCGSREVRIRPYWTQPPG' A
#
# COMPACT_ATOMS: atom_id res chain seq x y z
N MET A 1 -0.98 -1.47 23.12
CA MET A 1 -0.90 -2.06 21.77
C MET A 1 -0.61 -0.96 20.77
N PRO A 2 0.28 -1.15 19.79
CA PRO A 2 0.47 -0.16 18.73
C PRO A 2 -0.85 0.06 17.98
N PRO A 3 -1.17 1.29 17.55
CA PRO A 3 -2.41 1.60 16.87
C PRO A 3 -2.52 0.83 15.55
N LYS A 4 -3.69 0.24 15.29
CA LYS A 4 -4.00 -0.42 14.01
C LYS A 4 -4.07 0.64 12.91
N LEU A 5 -3.14 0.58 11.97
CA LEU A 5 -3.12 1.45 10.78
C LEU A 5 -4.14 0.96 9.74
N THR A 6 -5.41 1.22 10.04
CA THR A 6 -6.53 0.93 9.15
C THR A 6 -6.58 1.93 7.99
N ILE A 7 -7.20 1.53 6.87
CA ILE A 7 -7.41 2.43 5.73
C ILE A 7 -8.31 3.62 6.11
N SER A 8 -9.30 3.42 6.98
CA SER A 8 -10.13 4.53 7.47
C SER A 8 -9.32 5.58 8.23
N LEU A 9 -8.41 5.16 9.12
CA LEU A 9 -7.51 6.07 9.83
C LEU A 9 -6.59 6.80 8.86
N LEU A 10 -6.01 6.09 7.90
CA LEU A 10 -5.17 6.71 6.88
C LEU A 10 -5.92 7.78 6.07
N ARG A 11 -7.17 7.50 5.70
CA ARG A 11 -8.03 8.47 5.01
C ARG A 11 -8.33 9.70 5.86
N SER A 12 -8.57 9.55 7.17
CA SER A 12 -8.80 10.69 8.06
C SER A 12 -7.55 11.56 8.21
N GLU A 13 -6.36 10.97 8.13
CA GLU A 13 -5.07 11.67 8.09
C GLU A 13 -4.70 12.21 6.68
N GLY A 14 -5.64 12.19 5.73
CA GLY A 14 -5.43 12.71 4.37
C GLY A 14 -4.62 11.80 3.44
N VAL A 15 -4.23 10.60 3.89
CA VAL A 15 -3.54 9.61 3.05
C VAL A 15 -4.54 8.95 2.09
N ARG A 16 -4.37 9.19 0.78
CA ARG A 16 -5.29 8.73 -0.27
C ARG A 16 -4.89 7.42 -0.96
N GLY A 17 -3.68 6.94 -0.72
CA GLY A 17 -3.15 5.74 -1.36
C GLY A 17 -1.84 5.27 -0.77
N ALA A 18 -1.19 4.34 -1.48
CA ALA A 18 0.09 3.78 -1.11
C ALA A 18 1.07 3.73 -2.27
N TRP A 19 2.35 3.79 -1.93
CA TRP A 19 3.42 3.27 -2.77
C TRP A 19 3.43 1.75 -2.73
N VAL A 20 3.45 1.15 -3.90
CA VAL A 20 3.61 -0.28 -4.11
C VAL A 20 4.98 -0.49 -4.75
N HIS A 21 5.89 -1.13 -4.02
CA HIS A 21 7.25 -1.41 -4.45
C HIS A 21 7.39 -2.88 -4.81
N CYS A 22 7.83 -3.20 -6.03
CA CYS A 22 8.15 -4.55 -6.44
C CYS A 22 9.47 -5.02 -5.83
N MET A 23 9.44 -6.09 -5.04
CA MET A 23 10.61 -6.65 -4.36
C MET A 23 11.44 -7.58 -5.25
N ASN A 24 10.98 -7.87 -6.48
CA ASN A 24 11.79 -8.60 -7.45
C ASN A 24 13.06 -7.80 -7.76
N MET A 25 14.23 -8.35 -7.43
CA MET A 25 15.53 -7.68 -7.53
C MET A 25 15.87 -7.15 -8.93
N ARG A 26 15.33 -7.78 -9.99
CA ARG A 26 15.53 -7.34 -11.37
C ARG A 26 14.59 -6.21 -11.78
N CYS A 27 13.44 -6.05 -11.11
CA CYS A 27 12.42 -5.08 -11.48
C CYS A 27 12.49 -3.80 -10.62
N ARG A 28 12.37 -3.92 -9.29
CA ARG A 28 12.41 -2.79 -8.32
C ARG A 28 11.54 -1.57 -8.65
N ASN A 29 10.51 -1.74 -9.48
CA ASN A 29 9.62 -0.65 -9.86
C ASN A 29 8.69 -0.24 -8.71
N TYR A 30 8.32 1.05 -8.72
CA TYR A 30 7.37 1.64 -7.79
C TYR A 30 6.14 2.13 -8.54
N ALA A 31 4.97 2.01 -7.92
CA ALA A 31 3.73 2.58 -8.43
C ALA A 31 2.93 3.19 -7.28
N TYR A 32 2.35 4.36 -7.52
CA TYR A 32 1.33 4.91 -6.63
C TYR A 32 -0.03 4.31 -7.01
N ILE A 33 -0.76 3.81 -6.01
CA ILE A 33 -2.12 3.30 -6.20
C ILE A 33 -3.01 3.84 -5.09
N THR A 34 -4.17 4.38 -5.47
CA THR A 34 -5.18 4.89 -4.54
C THR A 34 -5.91 3.75 -3.83
N TRP A 35 -6.43 4.03 -2.62
CA TRP A 35 -7.24 3.05 -1.88
C TRP A 35 -8.48 2.61 -2.66
N GLU A 36 -9.08 3.53 -3.42
CA GLU A 36 -10.21 3.24 -4.30
C GLU A 36 -9.84 2.23 -5.39
N ARG A 37 -8.71 2.44 -6.07
CA ARG A 37 -8.23 1.52 -7.12
C ARG A 37 -7.86 0.15 -6.57
N MET A 38 -7.37 0.06 -5.33
CA MET A 38 -7.13 -1.22 -4.65
C MET A 38 -8.42 -1.90 -4.18
N ARG A 39 -9.57 -1.22 -4.22
CA ARG A 39 -10.88 -1.70 -3.72
C ARG A 39 -10.81 -2.20 -2.28
N VAL A 40 -10.06 -1.50 -1.42
CA VAL A 40 -9.90 -1.86 -0.01
C VAL A 40 -11.02 -1.30 0.84
N ARG A 41 -11.45 -2.08 1.83
CA ARG A 41 -12.43 -1.67 2.84
C ARG A 41 -11.72 -0.83 3.90
N GLY A 42 -12.44 0.13 4.48
CA GLY A 42 -11.91 1.02 5.53
C GLY A 42 -11.36 0.29 6.75
N THR A 43 -11.93 -0.88 7.07
CA THR A 43 -11.53 -1.73 8.20
C THR A 43 -10.27 -2.55 7.95
N GLU A 44 -9.80 -2.66 6.71
CA GLU A 44 -8.58 -3.40 6.39
C GLU A 44 -7.36 -2.64 6.92
N GLU A 45 -6.37 -3.38 7.41
CA GLU A 45 -5.05 -2.83 7.77
C GLU A 45 -4.13 -2.90 6.55
N VAL A 46 -3.22 -1.93 6.41
CA VAL A 46 -2.26 -1.93 5.28
C VAL A 46 -1.41 -3.21 5.26
N ARG A 47 -1.06 -3.73 6.43
CA ARG A 47 -0.30 -4.98 6.55
C ARG A 47 -1.07 -6.20 6.03
N GLU A 48 -2.40 -6.22 6.15
CA GLU A 48 -3.22 -7.29 5.57
C GLU A 48 -3.18 -7.28 4.04
N LEU A 49 -3.01 -6.11 3.42
CA LEU A 49 -2.91 -5.98 1.97
C LEU A 49 -1.63 -6.63 1.44
N GLU A 50 -0.53 -6.51 2.18
CA GLU A 50 0.74 -7.18 1.86
C GLU A 50 0.59 -8.70 2.00
N ILE A 51 0.00 -9.17 3.11
CA ILE A 51 -0.17 -10.61 3.38
C ILE A 51 -1.09 -11.29 2.36
N ARG A 52 -2.16 -10.63 1.93
CA ARG A 52 -3.14 -11.21 0.99
C ARG A 52 -2.65 -11.27 -0.46
N GLY A 53 -1.51 -10.65 -0.79
CA GLY A 53 -0.91 -10.75 -2.13
C GLY A 53 -1.82 -10.27 -3.27
N ARG A 54 -2.72 -9.31 -3.00
CA ARG A 54 -3.74 -8.84 -3.98
C ARG A 54 -3.15 -8.09 -5.17
N LEU A 55 -1.91 -7.63 -5.05
CA LEU A 55 -1.25 -6.79 -6.04
C LEU A 55 -0.14 -7.56 -6.74
N LYS A 56 -0.01 -7.32 -8.04
CA LYS A 56 1.14 -7.75 -8.85
C LYS A 56 1.80 -6.51 -9.44
N CYS A 57 3.12 -6.57 -9.61
CA CYS A 57 3.84 -5.56 -10.37
C CYS A 57 3.30 -5.52 -11.81
N SER A 58 2.90 -4.35 -12.28
CA SER A 58 2.43 -4.16 -13.66
C SER A 58 3.54 -4.34 -14.70
N VAL A 59 4.81 -4.23 -14.31
CA VAL A 59 5.96 -4.32 -15.21
C VAL A 59 6.44 -5.76 -15.37
N CYS A 60 6.69 -6.48 -14.27
CA CYS A 60 7.26 -7.84 -14.31
C CYS A 60 6.29 -8.94 -13.89
N GLY A 61 5.07 -8.61 -13.46
CA GLY A 61 4.07 -9.58 -13.00
C GLY A 61 4.31 -10.18 -11.61
N SER A 62 5.43 -9.88 -10.96
CA SER A 62 5.75 -10.44 -9.62
C SER A 62 4.69 -10.05 -8.58
N ARG A 63 4.34 -11.00 -7.70
CA ARG A 63 3.48 -10.79 -6.53
C ARG A 63 4.24 -10.37 -5.28
N GLU A 64 5.57 -10.39 -5.33
CA GLU A 64 6.42 -9.89 -4.26
C GLU A 64 6.40 -8.37 -4.29
N VAL A 65 5.48 -7.78 -3.54
CA VAL A 65 5.34 -6.32 -3.43
C VAL A 65 5.25 -5.89 -1.97
N ARG A 66 5.83 -4.73 -1.67
CA ARG A 66 5.65 -4.03 -0.38
C ARG A 66 4.75 -2.83 -0.58
N ILE A 67 3.88 -2.58 0.39
CA ILE A 67 2.88 -1.52 0.37
C ILE A 67 3.18 -0.56 1.52
N ARG A 68 3.38 0.71 1.19
CA ARG A 68 3.64 1.78 2.16
C ARG A 68 2.66 2.91 1.96
N PRO A 69 1.95 3.37 3.01
CA PRO A 69 1.05 4.51 2.87
C PRO A 69 1.81 5.72 2.30
N TYR A 70 1.17 6.43 1.37
CA TYR A 70 1.76 7.61 0.76
C TYR A 70 1.44 8.85 1.58
N TRP A 71 2.35 9.17 2.51
CA TRP A 71 2.31 10.41 3.25
C TRP A 71 2.87 11.52 2.35
N THR A 72 2.04 12.49 1.98
CA THR A 72 2.46 13.66 1.18
C THR A 72 3.37 14.61 1.95
N GLN A 73 3.38 14.51 3.28
CA GLN A 73 4.36 15.13 4.17
C GLN A 73 5.13 14.01 4.91
N PRO A 74 6.45 14.11 5.10
CA PRO A 74 7.13 13.27 6.08
C PRO A 74 6.52 13.54 7.47
N PRO A 75 6.44 12.54 8.37
CA PRO A 75 6.14 12.85 9.77
C PRO A 75 7.21 13.83 10.26
N GLY A 76 6.78 15.04 10.62
CA GLY A 76 7.63 16.07 11.18
C GLY A 76 8.16 15.71 12.56
#